data_AF-A0A7C6QYX7-F1
#
_entry.id   AF-A0A7C6QYX7-F1
#
_cell.length_a   1.000
_cell.length_b   1.000
_cell.length_c   1.000
_cell.angle_alpha   90.00
_cell.angle_beta   90.00
_cell.angle_gamma   90.00
#
_symmetry.space_group_name_H-M   'P 1'
#
loop_
_entity.id
_entity.type
_entity.pdbx_description
1 polymer ?
#
loop_
_entity_poly.entity_id
_entity_poly.type
_entity_poly.pdbx_seq_one_letter_code
_entity_poly.pdbx_strand_id
1 'polypeptide(L)'
;MISYTVQHVLILRLLMCYNFESVRSLHNLLFLVSAEKMEQQDLGFYDFVRTGTGAYSRSVQRIIDDLRKEKLIAEEGLRLTDKGRRIYATLGASLRPFNSFWNLCVDVVERHGGNPEELNRRVFYNLTFRRVKVGERVFFP
;
A
#
# COMPACT_ATOMS: atom_id res chain seq x y z
N MET A 1 -18.92 -0.43 -13.33
CA MET A 1 -17.81 -1.36 -13.56
C MET A 1 -16.53 -0.57 -13.46
N ILE A 2 -15.73 -0.81 -12.43
CA ILE A 2 -14.47 -0.11 -12.20
C ILE A 2 -13.39 -0.71 -13.12
N SER A 3 -12.52 0.13 -13.69
CA SER A 3 -11.35 -0.34 -14.43
C SER A 3 -10.23 -0.66 -13.46
N TYR A 4 -9.86 -1.94 -13.35
CA TYR A 4 -8.78 -2.36 -12.46
C TYR A 4 -7.42 -1.92 -13.01
N THR A 5 -6.71 -1.09 -12.26
CA THR A 5 -5.33 -0.74 -12.56
C THR A 5 -4.35 -1.74 -11.93
N VAL A 6 -3.09 -1.72 -12.37
CA VAL A 6 -2.02 -2.53 -11.77
C VAL A 6 -1.85 -2.25 -10.26
N GLN A 7 -2.16 -1.04 -9.79
CA GLN A 7 -2.14 -0.71 -8.35
C GLN A 7 -3.26 -1.42 -7.57
N HIS A 8 -4.43 -1.64 -8.19
CA HIS A 8 -5.50 -2.45 -7.58
C HIS A 8 -5.02 -3.89 -7.40
N VAL A 9 -4.42 -4.46 -8.44
CA VAL A 9 -3.89 -5.84 -8.40
C VAL A 9 -2.76 -5.98 -7.39
N LEU A 10 -1.90 -4.96 -7.28
CA LEU A 10 -0.84 -4.90 -6.26
C LEU A 10 -1.43 -4.90 -4.85
N ILE A 11 -2.45 -4.07 -4.56
CA ILE A 11 -3.09 -4.05 -3.25
C ILE A 11 -3.75 -5.40 -2.97
N LEU A 12 -4.43 -6.02 -3.94
CA LEU A 12 -4.98 -7.36 -3.77
C LEU A 12 -3.87 -8.39 -3.42
N ARG A 13 -2.71 -8.32 -4.07
CA ARG A 13 -1.56 -9.18 -3.76
C ARG A 13 -1.06 -8.97 -2.32
N LEU A 14 -0.91 -7.71 -1.90
CA LEU A 14 -0.49 -7.37 -0.55
C LEU A 14 -1.46 -7.92 0.50
N LEU A 15 -2.76 -7.76 0.28
CA LEU A 15 -3.80 -8.30 1.18
C LEU A 15 -3.91 -9.83 1.15
N MET A 16 -3.38 -10.47 0.10
CA MET A 16 -3.30 -11.94 0.02
C MET A 16 -2.13 -12.48 0.83
N CYS A 17 -0.98 -11.79 0.80
CA CYS A 17 0.25 -12.23 1.43
C CYS A 17 0.39 -11.75 2.88
N TYR A 18 -0.22 -10.62 3.23
CA TYR A 18 -0.04 -9.97 4.52
C TYR A 18 -1.37 -9.64 5.18
N ASN A 19 -1.44 -9.86 6.48
CA ASN A 19 -2.59 -9.49 7.29
C ASN A 19 -2.40 -8.07 7.82
N PHE A 20 -3.14 -7.11 7.28
CA PHE A 20 -3.16 -5.74 7.78
C PHE A 20 -4.29 -5.57 8.79
N GLU A 21 -3.94 -5.16 10.01
CA GLU A 21 -4.91 -4.84 11.05
C GLU A 21 -5.74 -3.59 10.71
N SER A 22 -5.19 -2.69 9.91
CA SER A 22 -5.85 -1.43 9.56
C SER A 22 -5.39 -0.90 8.20
N VAL A 23 -6.24 -0.06 7.60
CA VAL A 23 -5.91 0.74 6.41
C VAL A 23 -4.65 1.57 6.63
N ARG A 24 -4.47 2.14 7.84
CA ARG A 24 -3.28 2.88 8.22
C ARG A 24 -2.00 2.06 8.01
N SER A 25 -1.99 0.79 8.40
CA SER A 25 -0.81 -0.08 8.24
C SER A 25 -0.44 -0.27 6.77
N LEU A 26 -1.43 -0.41 5.88
CA LEU A 26 -1.20 -0.51 4.43
C LEU A 26 -0.64 0.80 3.86
N HIS A 27 -1.19 1.95 4.25
CA HIS A 27 -0.68 3.26 3.83
C HIS A 27 0.77 3.48 4.28
N ASN A 28 1.05 3.15 5.54
CA ASN A 28 2.39 3.28 6.12
C ASN A 28 3.40 2.36 5.44
N LEU A 29 3.02 1.11 5.13
CA LEU A 29 3.86 0.21 4.34
C LEU A 29 4.18 0.81 2.97
N LEU A 30 3.14 1.18 2.21
CA LEU A 30 3.33 1.72 0.86
C LEU A 30 4.16 3.01 0.89
N PHE A 31 4.02 3.83 1.94
CA PHE A 31 4.87 5.00 2.15
C PHE A 31 6.33 4.63 2.37
N LEU A 32 6.62 3.68 3.27
CA LEU A 32 7.99 3.25 3.55
C LEU A 32 8.65 2.69 2.29
N VAL A 33 7.93 1.85 1.55
CA VAL A 33 8.39 1.31 0.27
C VAL A 33 8.66 2.45 -0.71
N SER A 34 7.76 3.42 -0.85
CA SER A 34 7.97 4.60 -1.71
C SER A 34 9.15 5.46 -1.26
N ALA A 35 9.42 5.55 0.05
CA ALA A 35 10.52 6.35 0.61
C ALA A 35 11.88 5.68 0.47
N GLU A 36 11.93 4.34 0.42
CA GLU A 36 13.16 3.57 0.18
C GLU A 36 13.54 3.46 -1.29
N LYS A 37 12.67 3.93 -2.19
CA LYS A 37 12.98 3.93 -3.62
C LYS A 37 14.18 4.83 -3.92
N MET A 38 15.20 4.23 -4.52
CA MET A 38 16.29 4.95 -5.17
C MET A 38 15.94 5.35 -6.61
N GLU A 39 14.97 4.68 -7.24
CA GLU A 39 14.53 4.93 -8.64
C GLU A 39 13.01 5.14 -8.74
N GLN A 40 12.57 5.97 -9.70
CA GLN A 40 11.15 6.12 -10.02
C GLN A 40 10.58 4.78 -10.53
N GLN A 41 9.58 4.26 -9.83
CA GLN A 41 8.80 3.10 -10.29
C GLN A 41 7.32 3.45 -10.27
N ASP A 42 6.65 3.26 -11.41
CA ASP A 42 5.25 3.62 -11.67
C ASP A 42 4.27 3.14 -10.58
N LEU A 43 4.51 1.96 -10.01
CA LEU A 43 3.60 1.34 -9.01
C LEU A 43 3.60 1.98 -7.63
N GLY A 44 4.64 2.74 -7.26
CA GLY A 44 4.69 3.36 -5.92
C GLY A 44 4.84 4.86 -5.98
N PHE A 45 4.22 5.48 -6.99
CA PHE A 45 3.93 6.91 -6.94
C PHE A 45 2.54 7.09 -6.34
N TYR A 46 2.51 7.58 -5.12
CA TYR A 46 1.28 7.86 -4.38
C TYR A 46 1.38 9.25 -3.77
N ASP A 47 0.26 9.94 -3.70
CA ASP A 47 0.12 11.29 -3.16
C ASP A 47 0.16 11.32 -1.62
N PHE A 48 1.25 10.83 -1.03
CA PHE A 48 1.38 10.76 0.42
C PHE A 48 1.40 12.15 1.06
N VAL A 49 0.59 12.31 2.10
CA VAL A 49 0.50 13.47 2.99
C VAL A 49 0.80 12.99 4.41
N ARG A 50 1.54 13.80 5.16
CA ARG A 50 1.81 13.52 6.57
C ARG A 50 0.55 13.77 7.40
N THR A 51 0.18 12.81 8.24
CA THR A 51 -0.87 12.95 9.26
C THR A 51 -0.28 12.75 10.66
N GLY A 52 -1.07 13.04 11.71
CA GLY A 52 -0.67 12.75 13.10
C GLY A 52 -0.47 11.26 13.38
N THR A 53 -1.09 10.38 12.59
CA THR A 53 -1.07 8.92 12.78
C THR A 53 -0.18 8.17 11.79
N GLY A 54 0.52 8.87 10.89
CA GLY A 54 1.37 8.26 9.87
C GLY A 54 1.21 8.90 8.50
N ALA A 55 1.59 8.19 7.44
CA ALA A 55 1.41 8.63 6.08
C ALA A 55 0.02 8.27 5.57
N TYR A 56 -0.58 9.16 4.79
CA TYR A 56 -1.89 8.94 4.17
C TYR A 56 -1.81 9.25 2.67
N SER A 57 -2.44 8.45 1.82
CA SER A 57 -2.52 8.70 0.38
C SER A 57 -3.98 8.61 -0.02
N ARG A 58 -4.49 9.66 -0.69
CA ARG A 58 -5.85 9.65 -1.20
C ARG A 58 -5.99 8.65 -2.36
N SER A 59 -4.93 8.45 -3.13
CA SER A 59 -4.90 7.47 -4.22
C SER A 59 -5.02 6.04 -3.69
N VAL A 60 -4.27 5.68 -2.64
CA VAL A 60 -4.41 4.38 -1.96
C VAL A 60 -5.82 4.21 -1.39
N GLN A 61 -6.35 5.24 -0.72
CA GLN A 61 -7.71 5.17 -0.16
C GLN A 61 -8.76 4.92 -1.23
N ARG A 62 -8.68 5.62 -2.37
CA ARG A 62 -9.60 5.39 -3.51
C ARG A 62 -9.54 3.95 -4.01
N ILE A 63 -8.35 3.37 -4.12
CA ILE A 63 -8.21 1.96 -4.51
C ILE A 63 -8.92 1.06 -3.49
N ILE A 64 -8.72 1.29 -2.19
CA ILE A 64 -9.39 0.50 -1.15
C ILE A 64 -10.92 0.64 -1.24
N ASP A 65 -11.42 1.86 -1.46
CA ASP A 65 -12.84 2.14 -1.60
C ASP A 65 -13.43 1.45 -2.85
N ASP A 66 -12.70 1.45 -3.97
CA ASP A 66 -13.07 0.75 -5.19
C ASP A 66 -13.12 -0.78 -4.96
N LEU A 67 -12.12 -1.34 -4.27
CA LEU A 67 -12.10 -2.76 -3.90
C LEU A 67 -13.26 -3.16 -2.97
N ARG A 68 -13.66 -2.28 -2.03
CA ARG A 68 -14.83 -2.50 -1.16
C ARG A 68 -16.13 -2.43 -1.94
N LYS A 69 -16.29 -1.41 -2.78
CA LYS A 69 -17.47 -1.22 -3.62
C LYS A 69 -17.73 -2.42 -4.53
N GLU A 70 -16.65 -3.02 -5.06
CA GLU A 70 -16.71 -4.23 -5.87
C GLU A 70 -16.76 -5.53 -5.05
N LYS A 71 -16.82 -5.45 -3.71
CA LYS A 71 -16.85 -6.59 -2.78
C LYS A 71 -15.66 -7.54 -2.94
N LEU A 72 -14.50 -7.01 -3.30
CA LEU A 72 -13.25 -7.77 -3.42
C LEU A 72 -12.53 -7.90 -2.08
N ILE A 73 -12.78 -6.95 -1.18
CA ILE A 73 -12.37 -7.00 0.22
C ILE A 73 -13.60 -6.86 1.12
N ALA A 74 -13.51 -7.37 2.33
CA ALA A 74 -14.56 -7.24 3.33
C ALA A 74 -14.90 -5.76 3.62
N GLU A 75 -16.17 -5.49 3.94
CA GLU A 75 -16.61 -4.15 4.34
C GLU A 75 -15.87 -3.70 5.61
N GLU A 76 -15.71 -4.63 6.55
CA GLU A 76 -14.94 -4.44 7.77
C GLU A 76 -13.52 -5.05 7.61
N GLY A 77 -12.51 -4.20 7.76
CA GLY A 77 -11.10 -4.60 7.70
C GLY A 77 -10.50 -4.61 6.29
N LEU A 78 -9.44 -5.40 6.14
CA LEU A 78 -8.61 -5.53 4.92
C LEU A 78 -8.38 -6.99 4.54
N ARG A 79 -9.45 -7.80 4.54
CA ARG A 79 -9.40 -9.21 4.16
C ARG A 79 -10.02 -9.42 2.78
N LEU A 80 -9.36 -10.19 1.93
CA LEU A 80 -9.90 -10.57 0.63
C LEU A 80 -11.13 -11.46 0.79
N THR A 81 -12.17 -11.18 -0.01
CA THR A 81 -13.28 -12.11 -0.24
C THR A 81 -12.86 -13.17 -1.25
N ASP A 82 -13.66 -14.23 -1.41
CA ASP A 82 -13.44 -15.22 -2.48
C ASP A 82 -13.47 -14.58 -3.88
N LYS A 83 -14.31 -13.55 -4.07
CA LYS A 83 -14.33 -12.76 -5.30
C LYS A 83 -13.00 -12.03 -5.50
N GLY A 84 -12.46 -11.41 -4.45
CA GLY A 84 -11.15 -10.76 -4.50
C GLY A 84 -10.02 -11.72 -4.85
N ARG A 85 -10.00 -12.92 -4.23
CA ARG A 85 -9.00 -13.96 -4.54
C ARG A 85 -9.08 -14.43 -5.99
N ARG A 86 -10.30 -14.61 -6.52
CA ARG A 86 -10.50 -15.00 -7.93
C ARG A 86 -10.03 -13.92 -8.90
N ILE A 87 -10.39 -12.65 -8.65
CA ILE A 87 -9.95 -11.53 -9.48
C ILE A 87 -8.42 -11.42 -9.48
N TYR A 88 -7.78 -11.56 -8.30
CA TYR A 88 -6.33 -11.60 -8.24
C TYR A 88 -5.73 -12.77 -9.02
N ALA A 89 -6.31 -13.98 -8.92
CA ALA A 89 -5.84 -15.13 -9.70
C ALA A 89 -5.90 -14.88 -11.22
N THR A 90 -6.92 -14.15 -11.69
CA THR A 90 -7.06 -13.78 -13.11
C THR A 90 -6.07 -12.68 -13.53
N LEU A 91 -5.90 -11.64 -12.70
CA LEU A 91 -5.17 -10.43 -13.09
C LEU A 91 -3.71 -10.40 -12.58
N GLY A 92 -3.32 -11.31 -11.69
CA GLY A 92 -2.02 -11.28 -11.01
C GLY A 92 -0.82 -11.32 -11.95
N ALA A 93 -0.97 -11.92 -13.14
CA ALA A 93 0.07 -11.92 -14.18
C ALA A 93 0.45 -10.49 -14.65
N SER A 94 -0.45 -9.52 -14.51
CA SER A 94 -0.18 -8.10 -14.82
C SER A 94 0.90 -7.47 -13.93
N LEU A 95 1.21 -8.08 -12.78
CA LEU A 95 2.26 -7.60 -11.87
C LEU A 95 3.66 -8.05 -12.24
N ARG A 96 3.83 -9.00 -13.19
CA ARG A 96 5.16 -9.53 -13.58
C ARG A 96 6.18 -8.44 -13.94
N PRO A 97 5.84 -7.38 -14.69
CA PRO A 97 6.79 -6.31 -15.01
C PRO A 97 7.28 -5.52 -13.78
N PHE A 98 6.58 -5.62 -12.65
CA PHE A 98 6.82 -4.83 -11.45
C PHE A 98 7.32 -5.68 -10.27
N ASN A 99 7.98 -6.81 -10.55
CA ASN A 99 8.54 -7.67 -9.52
C ASN A 99 9.57 -6.95 -8.63
N SER A 100 10.31 -5.98 -9.16
CA SER A 100 11.24 -5.16 -8.35
C SER A 100 10.51 -4.38 -7.25
N PHE A 101 9.37 -3.76 -7.57
CA PHE A 101 8.53 -3.07 -6.59
C PHE A 101 7.96 -4.05 -5.57
N TRP A 102 7.52 -5.22 -6.02
CA TRP A 102 7.04 -6.27 -5.13
C TRP A 102 8.13 -6.72 -4.15
N ASN A 103 9.36 -6.95 -4.63
CA ASN A 103 10.47 -7.34 -3.77
C ASN A 103 10.76 -6.26 -2.72
N LEU A 104 10.70 -4.98 -3.07
CA LEU A 104 10.81 -3.89 -2.08
C LEU A 104 9.69 -3.92 -1.04
N CYS A 105 8.46 -4.24 -1.45
CA CYS A 105 7.36 -4.44 -0.49
C CYS A 105 7.68 -5.58 0.48
N VAL A 106 8.15 -6.72 -0.04
CA VAL A 106 8.53 -7.88 0.77
C VAL A 106 9.65 -7.52 1.72
N ASP A 107 10.73 -6.92 1.24
CA ASP A 107 11.89 -6.53 2.04
C ASP A 107 11.50 -5.61 3.20
N VAL A 108 10.67 -4.59 2.93
CA VAL A 108 10.20 -3.68 3.98
C VAL A 108 9.35 -4.42 5.01
N VAL A 109 8.43 -5.28 4.59
CA VAL A 109 7.61 -6.05 5.54
C VAL A 109 8.48 -6.99 6.38
N GLU A 110 9.41 -7.72 5.76
CA GLU A 110 10.27 -8.69 6.43
C GLU A 110 11.26 -8.03 7.40
N ARG A 111 11.85 -6.88 7.04
CA ARG A 111 12.71 -6.09 7.94
C ARG A 111 11.97 -5.62 9.21
N HIS A 112 10.65 -5.50 9.14
CA HIS A 112 9.79 -5.14 10.27
C HIS A 112 9.08 -6.36 10.88
N GLY A 113 9.59 -7.56 10.62
CA GLY A 113 9.15 -8.82 11.22
C GLY A 113 7.72 -9.21 10.85
N GLY A 114 7.17 -8.65 9.77
CA GLY A 114 5.77 -8.86 9.41
C GLY A 114 4.77 -8.26 10.40
N ASN A 115 5.22 -7.42 11.34
CA ASN A 115 4.37 -6.84 12.38
C ASN A 115 3.78 -5.48 11.93
N PRO A 116 2.44 -5.37 11.75
CA PRO A 116 1.79 -4.12 11.36
C PRO A 116 2.01 -2.96 12.34
N GLU A 117 2.19 -3.22 13.64
CA GLU A 117 2.46 -2.18 14.63
C GLU A 117 3.87 -1.60 14.46
N GLU A 118 4.85 -2.44 14.15
CA GLU A 118 6.22 -2.00 13.94
C GLU A 118 6.34 -1.14 12.68
N LEU A 119 5.64 -1.52 11.60
CA LEU A 119 5.50 -0.70 10.40
C LEU A 119 4.91 0.68 10.71
N ASN A 120 3.86 0.73 11.53
CA ASN A 120 3.23 1.98 11.94
C ASN A 120 4.17 2.89 12.74
N ARG A 121 4.98 2.32 13.65
CA ARG A 121 6.00 3.07 14.38
C ARG A 121 7.11 3.56 13.46
N ARG A 122 7.54 2.73 12.51
CA ARG A 122 8.70 3.02 11.66
C ARG A 122 8.55 4.26 10.80
N VAL A 123 7.33 4.56 10.34
CA VAL A 123 7.04 5.77 9.57
C VAL A 123 7.52 7.03 10.28
N PHE A 124 7.38 7.10 11.61
CA PHE A 124 7.81 8.28 12.39
C PHE A 124 9.33 8.41 12.51
N TYR A 125 10.10 7.35 12.26
CA TYR A 125 11.56 7.38 12.23
C TYR A 125 12.12 7.69 10.83
N ASN A 126 11.30 7.62 9.78
CA ASN A 126 11.72 7.93 8.42
C ASN A 126 12.03 9.44 8.28
N LEU A 127 13.22 9.78 7.77
CA LEU A 127 13.67 11.17 7.67
C LEU A 127 12.80 12.02 6.72
N THR A 128 12.37 11.45 5.60
CA THR A 128 11.49 12.12 4.63
C THR A 128 10.16 12.47 5.28
N PHE A 129 9.58 11.54 6.05
CA PHE A 129 8.36 11.80 6.82
C PHE A 129 8.53 12.91 7.86
N ARG A 130 9.63 12.87 8.61
CA ARG A 130 9.88 13.82 9.73
C ARG A 130 10.07 15.26 9.28
N ARG A 131 10.64 15.48 8.09
CA ARG A 131 10.95 16.81 7.55
C ARG A 131 9.72 17.63 7.13
N VAL A 132 8.61 16.95 6.87
CA VAL A 132 7.38 17.54 6.31
C VAL A 132 6.40 17.86 7.43
N LYS A 133 5.62 18.94 7.36
CA LYS A 133 4.62 19.25 8.40
C LYS A 133 3.35 18.40 8.23
N VAL A 134 2.56 18.28 9.30
CA VAL A 134 1.24 17.63 9.21
C VAL A 134 0.38 18.40 8.20
N GLY A 135 -0.28 17.68 7.29
CA GLY A 135 -1.08 18.24 6.19
C GLY A 135 -0.31 18.51 4.90
N GLU A 136 1.03 18.42 4.91
CA GLU A 136 1.85 18.63 3.72
C GLU A 136 2.17 17.33 2.99
N ARG A 137 2.39 17.43 1.67
CA ARG A 137 2.81 16.31 0.82
C ARG A 137 4.24 15.88 1.17
N VAL A 138 4.45 14.57 1.24
CA VAL A 138 5.73 14.01 1.64
C VAL A 138 6.72 13.93 0.48
N PHE A 139 6.22 13.57 -0.70
CA PHE A 139 6.99 13.59 -1.94
C PHE A 139 6.58 14.80 -2.77
N PHE A 140 7.56 15.56 -3.22
CA PHE A 140 7.35 16.62 -4.22
C PHE A 140 7.63 16.02 -5.60
N PRO A 141 6.87 16.42 -6.65
CA PRO A 141 7.18 16.06 -8.02
C PRO A 141 8.56 16.59 -8.45
#